data_AF-A0A5J6QAC3-F1
#
_entry.id   AF-A0A5J6QAC3-F1
#
_cell.length_a   1.000
_cell.length_b   1.000
_cell.length_c   1.000
_cell.angle_alpha   90.00
_cell.angle_beta   90.00
_cell.angle_gamma   90.00
#
_symmetry.space_group_name_H-M   'P 1'
#
loop_
_entity.id
_entity.type
_entity.pdbx_description
1 polymer ?
#
loop_
_entity_poly.entity_id
_entity_poly.type
_entity_poly.pdbx_seq_one_letter_code
_entity_poly.pdbx_strand_id
1 'polypeptide(L)'
;MVLNVFNRGYKCSPYGWVLAVLLVCGLLWLADRLDPLPLPKDDMARMVLAQDGTPLWRFAWTLNGTIPPTLTMGEPFSSTLQPLIWLNKQGLRVGKDCPGAQAQRVALWPAALEPWLPLAEQRRSRLAVIDPNCPPALAVSSEPIQIVGVSEGDRLQRAAGQQGELRLRFSAQGGGAQQWWYLNGRPLLNIANGQGFDQVFSKTGIYQLSVLDEAGQTGSVQFSIVD
;
A
#
# COMPACT_ATOMS: atom_id res chain seq x y z
N MET A 1 79.15 -50.69 4.44
CA MET A 1 78.02 -51.60 4.18
C MET A 1 76.86 -50.75 3.67
N VAL A 2 76.61 -50.88 2.37
CA VAL A 2 75.42 -50.59 1.52
C VAL A 2 74.38 -49.53 1.96
N LEU A 3 74.14 -48.59 1.02
CA LEU A 3 73.05 -47.62 0.93
C LEU A 3 71.64 -48.25 0.95
N ASN A 4 70.65 -47.52 1.46
CA ASN A 4 69.28 -47.61 0.93
C ASN A 4 68.50 -46.31 1.17
N VAL A 5 68.52 -45.41 0.18
CA VAL A 5 67.60 -44.28 0.07
C VAL A 5 66.55 -44.66 -0.97
N PHE A 6 65.34 -44.96 -0.52
CA PHE A 6 64.19 -45.26 -1.36
C PHE A 6 63.67 -43.95 -1.99
N ASN A 7 63.99 -43.72 -3.26
CA ASN A 7 63.49 -42.58 -4.02
C ASN A 7 62.23 -43.00 -4.80
N ARG A 8 61.03 -42.65 -4.31
CA ARG A 8 59.78 -42.82 -5.07
C ARG A 8 59.62 -41.65 -6.04
N GLY A 9 60.05 -41.85 -7.29
CA GLY A 9 59.74 -40.95 -8.39
C GLY A 9 58.27 -41.06 -8.80
N TYR A 10 57.44 -40.10 -8.39
CA TYR A 10 56.10 -39.92 -8.95
C TYR A 10 56.26 -39.35 -10.36
N LYS A 11 55.98 -40.17 -11.38
CA LYS A 11 55.89 -39.69 -12.78
C LYS A 11 54.67 -38.78 -12.90
N CYS A 12 54.87 -37.48 -13.02
CA CYS A 12 53.82 -36.53 -13.39
C CYS A 12 53.35 -36.80 -14.83
N SER A 13 52.15 -37.36 -14.98
CA SER A 13 51.47 -37.49 -16.26
C SER A 13 50.83 -36.15 -16.64
N PRO A 14 51.07 -35.61 -17.86
CA PRO A 14 50.55 -34.30 -18.28
C PRO A 14 49.01 -34.26 -18.40
N TYR A 15 48.35 -35.41 -18.40
CA TYR A 15 46.89 -35.53 -18.51
C TYR A 15 46.15 -35.35 -17.19
N GLY A 16 46.84 -35.43 -16.05
CA GLY A 16 46.19 -35.34 -14.73
C GLY A 16 45.58 -33.96 -14.46
N TRP A 17 46.21 -32.89 -14.96
CA TRP A 17 45.71 -31.53 -14.75
C TRP A 17 44.49 -31.22 -15.61
N VAL A 18 44.43 -31.75 -16.84
CA VAL A 18 43.25 -31.59 -17.73
C VAL A 18 42.02 -32.27 -17.14
N LEU A 19 42.18 -33.49 -16.61
CA LEU A 19 41.10 -34.21 -15.92
C LEU A 19 40.64 -33.48 -14.66
N ALA A 20 41.56 -32.92 -13.87
CA ALA A 20 41.21 -32.14 -12.69
C ALA A 20 40.41 -30.87 -13.06
N VAL A 21 40.82 -30.14 -14.10
CA VAL A 21 40.10 -28.94 -14.57
C VAL A 21 38.71 -29.30 -15.07
N LEU A 22 38.57 -30.35 -15.88
CA LEU A 22 37.27 -30.81 -16.38
C LEU A 22 36.33 -31.24 -15.24
N LEU A 23 36.88 -31.91 -14.22
CA LEU A 23 36.10 -32.35 -13.06
C LEU A 23 35.64 -31.15 -12.21
N VAL A 24 36.49 -30.14 -12.02
CA VAL A 24 36.11 -28.88 -11.34
C VAL A 24 35.05 -28.11 -12.12
N CYS A 25 35.20 -27.97 -13.44
CA CYS A 25 34.19 -27.32 -14.28
C CYS A 25 32.85 -28.06 -14.27
N GLY A 26 32.87 -29.40 -14.31
CA GLY A 26 31.67 -30.22 -14.21
C GLY A 26 30.95 -30.08 -12.87
N LEU A 27 31.71 -30.02 -11.77
CA LEU A 27 31.16 -29.79 -10.43
C LEU A 27 30.56 -28.38 -10.28
N LEU A 28 31.23 -27.34 -10.81
CA LEU A 28 30.68 -25.98 -10.80
C LEU A 28 29.40 -25.88 -11.61
N TRP A 29 29.34 -26.51 -12.78
CA TRP A 29 28.12 -26.57 -13.58
C TRP A 29 26.98 -27.30 -12.86
N LEU A 30 27.30 -28.41 -12.17
CA LEU A 30 26.31 -29.15 -11.39
C LEU A 30 25.80 -28.34 -10.19
N ALA A 31 26.68 -27.60 -9.50
CA ALA A 31 26.33 -26.75 -8.38
C ALA A 31 25.39 -25.61 -8.81
N ASP A 32 25.68 -24.94 -9.92
CA ASP A 32 24.84 -23.86 -10.48
C ASP A 32 23.43 -24.36 -10.89
N ARG A 33 23.32 -25.64 -11.28
CA ARG A 33 22.04 -26.27 -11.63
C ARG A 33 21.23 -26.76 -10.42
N LEU A 34 21.91 -27.16 -9.34
CA LEU A 34 21.26 -27.68 -8.12
C LEU A 34 20.82 -26.56 -7.17
N ASP A 35 21.43 -25.37 -7.26
CA ASP A 35 21.11 -24.21 -6.43
C ASP A 35 20.87 -22.97 -7.30
N PRO A 36 19.79 -22.93 -8.10
CA PRO A 36 19.47 -21.74 -8.86
C PRO A 36 19.26 -20.57 -7.89
N LEU A 37 20.06 -19.51 -8.06
CA LEU A 37 19.97 -18.29 -7.27
C LEU A 37 18.49 -17.86 -7.15
N PRO A 38 17.97 -17.63 -5.93
CA PRO A 38 16.62 -17.13 -5.77
C PRO A 38 16.54 -15.78 -6.47
N LEU A 39 15.74 -15.71 -7.54
CA LEU A 39 15.46 -14.44 -8.19
C LEU A 39 14.84 -13.50 -7.13
N PRO A 40 15.27 -12.23 -7.08
CA PRO A 40 14.61 -11.24 -6.25
C PRO A 40 13.11 -11.28 -6.56
N LYS A 41 12.27 -11.54 -5.55
CA LYS A 41 10.83 -11.36 -5.69
C LYS A 41 10.61 -9.90 -6.08
N ASP A 42 10.01 -9.70 -7.24
CA ASP A 42 9.74 -8.38 -7.82
C ASP A 42 8.73 -7.66 -6.91
N ASP A 43 9.27 -6.94 -5.92
CA ASP A 43 8.52 -6.14 -4.95
C ASP A 43 9.25 -4.82 -4.70
N MET A 44 9.74 -4.20 -5.78
CA MET A 44 10.44 -2.92 -5.72
C MET A 44 9.90 -1.92 -6.73
N ALA A 45 9.91 -0.64 -6.33
CA ALA A 45 9.59 0.50 -7.17
C ALA A 45 10.37 0.43 -8.50
N ARG A 46 9.67 0.05 -9.57
CA ARG A 46 10.26 -0.11 -10.89
C ARG A 46 10.38 1.25 -11.57
N MET A 47 11.61 1.76 -11.70
CA MET A 47 11.88 2.93 -12.53
C MET A 47 11.64 2.54 -13.99
N VAL A 48 10.60 3.10 -14.61
CA VAL A 48 10.32 2.85 -16.02
C VAL A 48 11.35 3.63 -16.83
N LEU A 49 12.19 2.92 -17.57
CA LEU A 49 13.17 3.51 -18.47
C LEU A 49 12.60 3.53 -19.89
N ALA A 50 12.90 4.59 -20.64
CA ALA A 50 12.78 4.58 -22.08
C ALA A 50 13.80 3.61 -22.70
N GLN A 51 13.66 3.34 -23.99
CA GLN A 51 14.48 2.34 -24.70
C GLN A 51 15.97 2.73 -24.75
N ASP A 52 16.29 4.00 -24.52
CA ASP A 52 17.62 4.60 -24.42
C ASP A 52 18.20 4.62 -22.99
N GLY A 53 17.46 4.11 -22.00
CA GLY A 53 17.87 4.12 -20.60
C GLY A 53 17.51 5.40 -19.83
N THR A 54 16.81 6.35 -20.46
CA THR A 54 16.36 7.59 -19.78
C THR A 54 15.18 7.30 -18.85
N PRO A 55 15.17 7.76 -17.59
CA PRO A 55 14.03 7.56 -16.70
C PRO A 55 12.79 8.33 -17.20
N LEU A 56 11.67 7.63 -17.32
CA LEU A 56 10.38 8.22 -17.70
C LEU A 56 9.64 8.72 -16.47
N TRP A 57 9.38 10.03 -16.46
CA TRP A 57 8.54 10.67 -15.45
C TRP A 57 7.07 10.44 -15.77
N ARG A 58 6.32 9.95 -14.79
CA ARG A 58 4.87 9.86 -14.87
C ARG A 58 4.27 11.10 -14.22
N PHE A 59 3.64 11.95 -15.03
CA PHE A 59 2.83 13.05 -14.52
C PHE A 59 1.39 12.57 -14.37
N ALA A 60 0.80 12.82 -13.20
CA ALA A 60 -0.62 12.62 -12.97
C ALA A 60 -1.26 13.98 -12.70
N TRP A 61 -2.43 14.24 -13.30
CA TRP A 61 -3.20 15.42 -13.01
C TRP A 61 -4.00 15.23 -11.72
N THR A 62 -3.98 16.25 -10.86
CA THR A 62 -4.81 16.33 -9.66
C THR A 62 -6.03 17.20 -9.93
N LEU A 63 -7.18 16.83 -9.39
CA LEU A 63 -8.39 17.65 -9.44
C LEU A 63 -8.58 18.31 -8.07
N ASN A 64 -8.48 19.64 -7.99
CA ASN A 64 -8.59 20.40 -6.74
C ASN A 64 -7.66 19.91 -5.61
N GLY A 65 -6.43 19.47 -5.96
CA GLY A 65 -5.47 18.95 -4.99
C GLY A 65 -5.70 17.51 -4.54
N THR A 66 -6.76 16.86 -5.01
CA THR A 66 -6.99 15.42 -4.80
C THR A 66 -6.11 14.62 -5.77
N ILE A 67 -5.39 13.60 -5.27
CA ILE A 67 -4.56 12.67 -6.05
C ILE A 67 -5.33 11.35 -6.16
N PRO A 68 -5.51 10.75 -7.36
CA PRO A 68 -6.38 9.59 -7.50
C PRO A 68 -5.73 8.39 -6.83
N PRO A 69 -6.47 7.60 -6.03
CA PRO A 69 -5.92 6.36 -5.52
C PRO A 69 -5.51 5.49 -6.71
N THR A 70 -4.33 4.89 -6.63
CA THR A 70 -3.98 3.81 -7.56
C THR A 70 -5.03 2.72 -7.40
N LEU A 71 -5.83 2.48 -8.45
CA LEU A 71 -6.83 1.43 -8.46
C LEU A 71 -6.11 0.09 -8.24
N THR A 72 -6.29 -0.52 -7.07
CA THR A 72 -5.90 -1.91 -6.84
C THR A 72 -6.82 -2.77 -7.71
N MET A 73 -6.29 -3.31 -8.81
CA MET A 73 -7.05 -4.25 -9.64
C MET A 73 -7.34 -5.50 -8.80
N GLY A 74 -8.57 -5.62 -8.29
CA GLY A 74 -9.04 -6.83 -7.61
C GLY A 74 -9.75 -6.60 -6.28
N GLU A 75 -9.66 -5.43 -5.66
CA GLU A 75 -10.44 -5.16 -4.45
C GLU A 75 -11.86 -4.69 -4.80
N PRO A 76 -12.90 -5.39 -4.35
CA PRO A 76 -14.27 -4.89 -4.50
C PRO A 76 -14.40 -3.60 -3.70
N PHE A 77 -15.03 -2.58 -4.30
CA PHE A 77 -15.51 -1.43 -3.54
C PHE A 77 -16.35 -1.97 -2.37
N SER A 78 -15.92 -1.68 -1.15
CA SER A 78 -16.60 -2.16 0.06
C SER A 78 -17.93 -1.43 0.29
N SER A 79 -18.12 -0.27 -0.36
CA SER A 79 -19.35 0.50 -0.29
C SER A 79 -20.44 -0.05 -1.21
N THR A 80 -21.66 -0.19 -0.68
CA THR A 80 -22.82 -0.62 -1.48
C THR A 80 -23.17 0.48 -2.49
N LEU A 81 -23.26 0.15 -3.78
CA LEU A 81 -23.59 1.12 -4.85
C LEU A 81 -25.04 1.62 -4.78
N GLN A 82 -25.94 0.82 -4.21
CA GLN A 82 -27.35 1.13 -4.06
C GLN A 82 -27.87 0.73 -2.67
N PRO A 83 -27.47 1.43 -1.60
CA PRO A 83 -28.00 1.14 -0.27
C PRO A 83 -29.52 1.34 -0.22
N LEU A 84 -30.16 0.55 0.63
CA LEU A 84 -31.55 0.77 1.01
C LEU A 84 -31.59 1.76 2.18
N ILE A 85 -32.26 2.89 2.00
CA ILE A 85 -32.52 3.88 3.05
C ILE A 85 -34.01 3.93 3.37
N TRP A 86 -34.38 4.50 4.50
CA TRP A 86 -35.77 4.71 4.88
C TRP A 86 -36.08 6.20 4.94
N LEU A 87 -37.16 6.61 4.28
CA LEU A 87 -37.63 7.99 4.26
C LEU A 87 -39.00 8.10 4.93
N ASN A 88 -39.23 9.19 5.67
CA ASN A 88 -40.58 9.55 6.12
C ASN A 88 -41.35 10.26 4.99
N LYS A 89 -42.61 10.62 5.24
CA LYS A 89 -43.48 11.32 4.27
C LYS A 89 -42.95 12.70 3.84
N GLN A 90 -42.08 13.30 4.66
CA GLN A 90 -41.43 14.58 4.42
C GLN A 90 -40.13 14.42 3.61
N GLY A 91 -39.73 13.19 3.27
CA GLY A 91 -38.49 12.90 2.55
C GLY A 91 -37.24 12.94 3.42
N LEU A 92 -37.36 13.00 4.75
CA LEU A 92 -36.22 12.92 5.67
C LEU A 92 -35.85 11.48 5.95
N ARG A 93 -34.55 11.24 6.17
CA ARG A 93 -34.00 9.93 6.49
C ARG A 93 -34.35 9.53 7.92
N VAL A 94 -34.93 8.35 8.08
CA VAL A 94 -35.40 7.81 9.36
C VAL A 94 -34.91 6.37 9.59
N GLY A 95 -35.07 5.84 10.80
CA GLY A 95 -34.92 4.42 11.07
C GLY A 95 -36.03 3.57 10.44
N LYS A 96 -35.77 2.27 10.24
CA LYS A 96 -36.75 1.33 9.64
C LYS A 96 -38.06 1.23 10.43
N ASP A 97 -37.98 1.39 11.75
CA ASP A 97 -39.09 1.22 12.69
C ASP A 97 -39.87 2.52 12.92
N CYS A 98 -39.49 3.62 12.24
CA CYS A 98 -40.16 4.90 12.38
C CYS A 98 -41.53 4.91 11.67
N PRO A 99 -42.56 5.59 12.23
CA PRO A 99 -43.88 5.67 11.61
C PRO A 99 -43.84 6.25 10.19
N GLY A 100 -44.41 5.53 9.23
CA GLY A 100 -44.44 5.97 7.83
C GLY A 100 -43.09 5.88 7.11
N ALA A 101 -42.13 5.12 7.64
CA ALA A 101 -40.88 4.81 6.97
C ALA A 101 -41.12 4.01 5.68
N GLN A 102 -40.60 4.52 4.57
CA GLN A 102 -40.66 3.88 3.25
C GLN A 102 -39.25 3.57 2.77
N ALA A 103 -39.03 2.33 2.35
CA ALA A 103 -37.74 1.88 1.85
C ALA A 103 -37.48 2.45 0.44
N GLN A 104 -36.32 3.06 0.25
CA GLN A 104 -35.89 3.62 -1.03
C GLN A 104 -34.46 3.19 -1.34
N ARG A 105 -34.21 2.73 -2.57
CA ARG A 105 -32.86 2.50 -3.09
C ARG A 105 -32.31 3.82 -3.63
N VAL A 106 -31.10 4.18 -3.22
CA VAL A 106 -30.43 5.39 -3.71
C VAL A 106 -29.11 4.98 -4.35
N ALA A 107 -28.89 5.39 -5.61
CA ALA A 107 -27.61 5.20 -6.26
C ALA A 107 -26.57 6.16 -5.67
N LEU A 108 -25.49 5.60 -5.15
CA LEU A 108 -24.33 6.30 -4.63
C LEU A 108 -23.10 5.89 -5.43
N TRP A 109 -22.20 6.83 -5.64
CA TRP A 109 -20.88 6.53 -6.19
C TRP A 109 -20.05 5.71 -5.20
N PRO A 110 -19.14 4.84 -5.68
CA PRO A 110 -18.09 4.27 -4.83
C PRO A 110 -17.38 5.39 -4.08
N ALA A 111 -17.10 5.23 -2.79
CA ALA A 111 -16.46 6.32 -2.04
C ALA A 111 -15.03 6.61 -2.53
N ALA A 112 -14.38 5.63 -3.17
CA ALA A 112 -13.15 5.81 -3.94
C ALA A 112 -13.22 6.97 -4.96
N LEU A 113 -14.39 7.20 -5.57
CA LEU A 113 -14.62 8.20 -6.61
C LEU A 113 -15.19 9.52 -6.07
N GLU A 114 -15.75 9.55 -4.86
CA GLU A 114 -16.43 10.74 -4.32
C GLU A 114 -15.61 12.05 -4.32
N PRO A 115 -14.30 12.04 -3.97
CA PRO A 115 -13.47 13.24 -4.01
C PRO A 115 -13.35 13.89 -5.39
N TRP A 116 -13.64 13.13 -6.46
CA TRP A 116 -13.53 13.54 -7.87
C TRP A 116 -14.83 14.05 -8.45
N LEU A 117 -15.93 13.91 -7.69
CA LEU A 117 -17.25 14.26 -8.15
C LEU A 117 -17.63 15.68 -7.77
N PRO A 118 -18.47 16.35 -8.58
CA PRO A 118 -19.11 17.59 -8.18
C PRO A 118 -19.81 17.42 -6.83
N LEU A 119 -19.85 18.50 -6.03
CA LEU A 119 -20.44 18.47 -4.68
C LEU A 119 -21.87 17.90 -4.66
N ALA A 120 -22.67 18.18 -5.71
CA ALA A 120 -24.04 17.67 -5.86
C ALA A 120 -24.12 16.14 -5.98
N GLU A 121 -23.08 15.50 -6.52
CA GLU A 121 -23.00 14.06 -6.75
C GLU A 121 -22.37 13.30 -5.58
N GLN A 122 -21.78 14.00 -4.61
CA GLN A 122 -21.20 13.39 -3.42
C GLN A 122 -22.28 12.81 -2.50
N ARG A 123 -21.95 11.75 -1.75
CA ARG A 123 -22.89 11.05 -0.86
C ARG A 123 -23.56 11.98 0.14
N ARG A 124 -22.83 12.94 0.70
CA ARG A 124 -23.36 13.94 1.64
C ARG A 124 -24.49 14.81 1.07
N SER A 125 -24.51 15.02 -0.25
CA SER A 125 -25.52 15.83 -0.93
C SER A 125 -26.65 14.99 -1.52
N ARG A 126 -26.34 13.76 -1.95
CA ARG A 126 -27.33 12.82 -2.51
C ARG A 126 -28.21 12.16 -1.43
N LEU A 127 -27.72 12.04 -0.20
CA LEU A 127 -28.50 11.50 0.90
C LEU A 127 -29.40 12.58 1.53
N ALA A 128 -30.66 12.23 1.75
CA ALA A 128 -31.59 13.08 2.48
C ALA A 128 -31.09 13.36 3.90
N VAL A 129 -31.40 14.56 4.40
CA VAL A 129 -31.10 14.98 5.77
C VAL A 129 -31.81 14.04 6.76
N ILE A 130 -31.16 13.78 7.89
CA ILE A 130 -31.69 12.91 8.95
C ILE A 130 -32.79 13.65 9.72
N ASP A 131 -33.89 12.96 10.01
CA ASP A 131 -34.92 13.44 10.94
C ASP A 131 -34.37 13.38 12.39
N PRO A 132 -34.27 14.51 13.11
CA PRO A 132 -33.72 14.52 14.47
C PRO A 132 -34.60 13.79 15.49
N ASN A 133 -35.90 13.61 15.22
CA ASN A 133 -36.84 12.97 16.14
C ASN A 133 -36.85 11.44 16.01
N CYS A 134 -36.41 10.91 14.87
CA CYS A 134 -36.35 9.47 14.63
C CYS A 134 -35.13 9.12 13.77
N PRO A 135 -33.90 9.33 14.28
CA PRO A 135 -32.70 9.09 13.52
C PRO A 135 -32.55 7.60 13.18
N PRO A 136 -32.01 7.25 12.00
CA PRO A 136 -31.64 5.87 11.73
C PRO A 136 -30.57 5.39 12.71
N ALA A 137 -30.57 4.10 13.04
CA ALA A 137 -29.46 3.49 13.75
C ALA A 137 -28.15 3.79 12.99
N LEU A 138 -27.06 4.08 13.73
CA LEU A 138 -25.73 4.33 13.20
C LEU A 138 -25.23 3.09 12.43
N ALA A 139 -25.62 2.97 11.18
CA ALA A 139 -25.10 1.98 10.26
C ALA A 139 -25.13 2.59 8.87
N VAL A 140 -24.04 3.24 8.50
CA VAL A 140 -23.78 3.46 7.08
C VAL A 140 -22.36 3.00 6.87
N SER A 141 -22.22 1.75 6.41
CA SER A 141 -21.19 1.25 5.49
C SER A 141 -20.21 2.38 5.12
N SER A 142 -19.28 2.62 6.02
CA SER A 142 -18.23 3.58 5.81
C SER A 142 -17.11 2.79 5.15
N GLU A 143 -16.56 3.32 4.06
CA GLU A 143 -15.45 2.64 3.40
C GLU A 143 -14.33 2.49 4.46
N PRO A 144 -13.75 1.28 4.60
CA PRO A 144 -12.67 1.05 5.53
C PRO A 144 -11.57 2.05 5.22
N ILE A 145 -10.94 2.57 6.27
CA ILE A 145 -9.97 3.63 6.11
C ILE A 145 -8.74 3.07 5.39
N GLN A 146 -8.47 3.59 4.20
CA GLN A 146 -7.30 3.25 3.41
C GLN A 146 -6.27 4.36 3.55
N ILE A 147 -5.05 4.01 3.97
CA ILE A 147 -3.93 4.95 4.04
C ILE A 147 -3.30 5.05 2.66
N VAL A 148 -3.14 6.28 2.17
CA VAL A 148 -2.52 6.60 0.88
C VAL A 148 -1.17 7.27 1.15
N GLY A 149 -0.15 6.88 0.38
CA GLY A 149 1.22 7.41 0.46
C GLY A 149 2.28 6.32 0.56
N VAL A 150 1.91 5.16 1.11
CA VAL A 150 2.70 3.92 1.19
C VAL A 150 1.77 2.72 1.12
N SER A 151 2.31 1.56 0.73
CA SER A 151 1.65 0.26 0.72
C SER A 151 2.22 -0.67 1.79
N GLU A 152 1.48 -1.72 2.11
CA GLU A 152 1.90 -2.73 3.08
C GLU A 152 3.19 -3.42 2.61
N GLY A 153 4.21 -3.40 3.47
CA GLY A 153 5.51 -4.02 3.20
C GLY A 153 6.50 -3.14 2.44
N ASP A 154 6.13 -1.92 2.04
CA ASP A 154 7.01 -1.02 1.28
C ASP A 154 8.40 -0.89 1.92
N ARG A 155 9.44 -0.94 1.07
CA ARG A 155 10.84 -0.70 1.47
C ARG A 155 11.33 0.58 0.81
N LEU A 156 11.34 1.66 1.57
CA LEU A 156 11.62 3.00 1.07
C LEU A 156 13.10 3.34 1.27
N GLN A 157 13.74 3.83 0.21
CA GLN A 157 15.13 4.27 0.23
C GLN A 157 15.22 5.76 -0.13
N ARG A 158 16.22 6.44 0.42
CA ARG A 158 16.52 7.83 0.07
C ARG A 158 17.11 7.89 -1.33
N ALA A 159 16.82 8.96 -2.08
CA ALA A 159 17.44 9.18 -3.37
C ALA A 159 18.96 9.37 -3.21
N ALA A 160 19.74 8.86 -4.18
CA ALA A 160 21.19 8.97 -4.16
C ALA A 160 21.64 10.44 -4.01
N GLY A 161 22.41 10.74 -2.95
CA GLY A 161 22.90 12.09 -2.65
C GLY A 161 22.01 12.93 -1.72
N GLN A 162 20.80 12.48 -1.37
CA GLN A 162 19.99 13.11 -0.32
C GLN A 162 20.39 12.55 1.06
N GLN A 163 21.02 13.39 1.90
CA GLN A 163 21.35 13.04 3.28
C GLN A 163 20.29 13.56 4.26
N GLY A 164 19.95 12.76 5.26
CA GLY A 164 19.30 13.20 6.49
C GLY A 164 17.80 12.91 6.63
N GLU A 165 16.98 13.15 5.60
CA GLU A 165 15.51 13.16 5.78
C GLU A 165 14.75 12.59 4.56
N LEU A 166 13.77 11.71 4.82
CA LEU A 166 12.83 11.18 3.83
C LEU A 166 11.48 11.81 4.15
N ARG A 167 10.94 12.60 3.22
CA ARG A 167 9.63 13.23 3.38
C ARG A 167 8.60 12.43 2.60
N LEU A 168 7.58 11.93 3.28
CA LEU A 168 6.45 11.23 2.69
C LEU A 168 5.18 12.04 2.93
N ARG A 169 4.28 12.06 1.95
CA ARG A 169 2.96 12.65 2.08
C ARG A 169 1.94 11.55 2.29
N PHE A 170 1.14 11.69 3.34
CA PHE A 170 0.08 10.76 3.69
C PHE A 170 -1.28 11.43 3.59
N SER A 171 -2.28 10.65 3.25
CA SER A 171 -3.70 10.99 3.37
C SER A 171 -4.48 9.71 3.64
N ALA A 172 -5.73 9.82 4.05
CA ALA A 172 -6.63 8.68 4.11
C ALA A 172 -7.84 8.87 3.20
N GLN A 173 -8.36 7.74 2.73
CA GLN A 173 -9.59 7.63 1.98
C GLN A 173 -10.56 6.72 2.73
N GLY A 174 -11.86 7.05 2.71
CA GLY A 174 -12.84 6.39 3.55
C GLY A 174 -12.84 6.92 4.99
N GLY A 175 -13.61 6.29 5.88
CA GLY A 175 -13.73 6.73 7.27
C GLY A 175 -14.64 7.96 7.51
N GLY A 176 -14.75 8.33 8.79
CA GLY A 176 -15.47 9.50 9.30
C GLY A 176 -14.86 10.84 8.91
N ALA A 177 -15.47 11.94 9.34
CA ALA A 177 -15.07 13.30 8.98
C ALA A 177 -13.75 13.73 9.64
N GLN A 178 -13.47 13.21 10.84
CA GLN A 178 -12.28 13.55 11.63
C GLN A 178 -11.40 12.30 11.79
N GLN A 179 -10.09 12.46 11.60
CA GLN A 179 -9.15 11.35 11.59
C GLN A 179 -7.96 11.61 12.51
N TRP A 180 -7.77 10.72 13.49
CA TRP A 180 -6.63 10.72 14.40
C TRP A 180 -5.54 9.77 13.90
N TRP A 181 -4.35 10.32 13.68
CA TRP A 181 -3.21 9.59 13.13
C TRP A 181 -2.20 9.24 14.22
N TYR A 182 -1.61 8.07 14.10
CA TYR A 182 -0.63 7.52 15.03
C TYR A 182 0.57 6.97 14.27
N LEU A 183 1.78 7.25 14.75
CA LEU A 183 3.01 6.65 14.26
C LEU A 183 3.62 5.77 15.35
N ASN A 184 3.77 4.48 15.06
CA ASN A 184 4.25 3.47 16.02
C ASN A 184 3.46 3.50 17.33
N GLY A 185 2.13 3.63 17.23
CA GLY A 185 1.21 3.71 18.37
C GLY A 185 1.22 5.03 19.14
N ARG A 186 2.03 6.02 18.75
CA ARG A 186 2.05 7.35 19.38
C ARG A 186 1.19 8.33 18.60
N PRO A 187 0.38 9.16 19.26
CA PRO A 187 -0.40 10.19 18.57
C PRO A 187 0.49 11.12 17.76
N LEU A 188 0.15 11.32 16.49
CA LEU A 188 0.87 12.18 15.57
C LEU A 188 0.13 13.51 15.37
N LEU A 189 -1.11 13.45 14.85
CA LEU A 189 -1.93 14.62 14.53
C LEU A 189 -3.40 14.24 14.33
N ASN A 190 -4.24 15.25 14.18
CA ASN A 190 -5.65 15.11 13.83
C ASN A 190 -5.99 16.05 12.66
N ILE A 191 -6.62 15.51 11.62
CA ILE A 191 -7.00 16.25 10.40
C ILE A 191 -8.38 15.81 9.91
N ALA A 192 -8.98 16.64 9.06
CA ALA A 192 -10.21 16.29 8.37
C ALA A 192 -9.96 15.22 7.28
N ASN A 193 -10.96 14.39 7.01
CA ASN A 193 -10.92 13.38 5.96
C ASN A 193 -10.60 13.99 4.58
N GLY A 194 -9.74 13.31 3.82
CA GLY A 194 -9.26 13.75 2.52
C GLY A 194 -8.17 14.82 2.57
N GLN A 195 -7.89 15.41 3.74
CA GLN A 195 -6.72 16.27 3.92
C GLN A 195 -5.46 15.41 4.03
N GLY A 196 -4.39 15.83 3.35
CA GLY A 196 -3.07 15.18 3.44
C GLY A 196 -2.10 15.96 4.33
N PHE A 197 -1.07 15.27 4.83
CA PHE A 197 0.01 15.84 5.62
C PHE A 197 1.36 15.24 5.22
N ASP A 198 2.44 15.99 5.46
CA ASP A 198 3.80 15.51 5.21
C ASP A 198 4.43 15.05 6.53
N GLN A 199 5.12 13.91 6.49
CA GLN A 199 5.87 13.36 7.62
C GLN A 199 7.32 13.10 7.21
N VAL A 200 8.24 13.50 8.09
CA VAL A 200 9.68 13.35 7.87
C VAL A 200 10.21 12.17 8.68
N PHE A 201 11.07 11.38 8.05
CA PHE A 201 11.75 10.24 8.66
C PHE A 201 13.27 10.36 8.51
N SER A 202 13.95 10.48 9.63
CA SER A 202 15.41 10.60 9.69
C SER A 202 16.12 9.29 10.03
N LYS A 203 15.38 8.29 10.56
CA LYS A 203 15.93 7.00 10.98
C LYS A 203 15.45 5.87 10.09
N THR A 204 16.32 4.91 9.82
CA THR A 204 15.95 3.62 9.23
C THR A 204 15.21 2.75 10.25
N GLY A 205 14.44 1.79 9.75
CA GLY A 205 13.66 0.88 10.57
C GLY A 205 12.26 0.62 10.04
N ILE A 206 11.51 -0.20 10.77
CA ILE A 206 10.11 -0.53 10.50
C ILE A 206 9.22 0.53 11.16
N TYR A 207 8.23 0.98 10.42
CA TYR A 207 7.24 1.96 10.86
C TYR A 207 5.83 1.40 10.64
N GLN A 208 4.95 1.69 11.59
CA GLN A 208 3.53 1.44 11.49
C GLN A 208 2.80 2.78 11.56
N LEU A 209 2.03 3.09 10.52
CA LEU A 209 1.14 4.24 10.50
C LEU A 209 -0.29 3.74 10.66
N SER A 210 -1.03 4.33 11.59
CA SER A 210 -2.41 3.94 11.86
C SER A 210 -3.30 5.17 11.96
N VAL A 211 -4.57 5.01 11.59
CA VAL A 211 -5.59 6.05 11.60
C VAL A 211 -6.86 5.52 12.24
N LEU A 212 -7.53 6.36 13.02
CA LEU A 212 -8.81 6.09 13.71
C LEU A 212 -9.79 7.22 13.39
N ASP A 213 -11.08 6.89 13.22
CA ASP A 213 -12.16 7.88 13.05
C ASP A 213 -13.13 7.95 14.24
N GLU A 214 -14.09 8.88 14.20
CA GLU A 214 -15.08 9.05 15.28
C GLU A 214 -16.05 7.87 15.46
N ALA A 215 -16.18 7.02 14.44
CA ALA A 215 -17.02 5.84 14.45
C ALA A 215 -16.27 4.59 14.97
N GLY A 216 -14.99 4.75 15.34
CA GLY A 216 -14.16 3.65 15.83
C GLY A 216 -13.55 2.79 14.72
N GLN A 217 -13.63 3.21 13.45
CA GLN A 217 -12.97 2.49 12.37
C GLN A 217 -11.49 2.79 12.34
N THR A 218 -10.73 1.79 11.91
CA THR A 218 -9.28 1.88 11.85
C THR A 218 -8.74 1.52 10.48
N GLY A 219 -7.63 2.14 10.13
CA GLY A 219 -6.75 1.73 9.03
C GLY A 219 -5.32 1.64 9.55
N SER A 220 -4.52 0.71 9.05
CA SER A 220 -3.12 0.57 9.43
C SER A 220 -2.29 0.08 8.25
N VAL A 221 -1.06 0.56 8.15
CA VAL A 221 -0.08 0.11 7.17
C VAL A 221 1.30 0.00 7.83
N GLN A 222 2.04 -1.05 7.53
CA GLN A 222 3.43 -1.24 7.95
C GLN A 222 4.36 -1.11 6.75
N PHE A 223 5.43 -0.32 6.90
CA PHE A 223 6.46 -0.13 5.89
C PHE A 223 7.84 0.01 6.56
N SER A 224 8.91 0.04 5.77
CA SER A 224 10.27 0.15 6.26
C SER A 224 11.07 1.20 5.51
N ILE A 225 11.98 1.85 6.22
CA ILE A 225 12.95 2.78 5.63
C ILE A 225 14.32 2.14 5.74
N VAL A 226 14.98 2.00 4.59
CA VAL A 226 16.32 1.42 4.44
C VAL A 226 17.31 2.50 4.00
N ASP A 227 18.60 2.21 4.19
CA ASP A 227 19.71 3.04 3.71
C ASP A 227 19.89 2.91 2.20
#